data_AF-A0A2V7KTI8-F1
#
_entry.id   AF-A0A2V7KTI8-F1
#
_cell.length_a   1.000
_cell.length_b   1.000
_cell.length_c   1.000
_cell.angle_alpha   90.00
_cell.angle_beta   90.00
_cell.angle_gamma   90.00
#
_symmetry.space_group_name_H-M   'P 1'
#
loop_
_entity.id
_entity.type
_entity.pdbx_description
1 polymer ?
#
loop_
_entity_poly.entity_id
_entity_poly.type
_entity_poly.pdbx_seq_one_letter_code
_entity_poly.pdbx_strand_id
1 'polypeptide(L)'
;SSLEVELSSAGNVAGRAFQKEIYGRNPYGRNTSAAAYRAITRNDVAGFAGRRIRPAGSLLVISGDITLPRARELATQAFGTWRGAAAPAPAFPAAPAKRRTDILLVNRPGSVQSNIVIGNTTFLPTDTIYYPARIATHVLGGGSDSRLFMILREQKSWTYGSYAALRRSRGLGYWQATFEGRTEVTDSALTELLHQIDRVRTETIPDTELVAAKGFLVGSFPLTIETPAQIAQVVTTARLLGLGPDYIQRYRERLTAVSGARARAAAQRVFKRDALTIVVVGDAKALYDKLQTIAPVRLADIEGNAMDPAELNPTGGPVAFDRSQVVARSDSFQALVQGNVLGGQTAKVVTDGDSIVYTESTVIGSFVQQQSTVVLNSDLSMRRTDQTGAVQGQHTEIHLAYAGGRVKGTSQTPQPGGPKTIAVDTTVPAGTIDDNALAVLLPALPLEQGKTFNLNVFSSGEGATKVVSVKVTAIENVVVPAGTFPAYRLELSGMQLPVVWHVTQQAPRRAARIAPTGMPLVFELVK
;
A
#
# COMPACT_ATOMS: atom_id res chain seq x y z
N SER A 1 13.64 4.51 1.62
CA SER A 1 14.20 3.20 1.18
C SER A 1 13.52 2.75 -0.13
N SER A 2 14.10 1.82 -0.90
CA SER A 2 13.43 1.31 -2.14
C SER A 2 12.07 0.65 -1.85
N LEU A 3 11.92 0.03 -0.67
CA LEU A 3 10.65 -0.53 -0.21
C LEU A 3 9.60 0.56 0.07
N GLU A 4 9.98 1.70 0.65
CA GLU A 4 9.04 2.82 0.84
C GLU A 4 8.57 3.39 -0.51
N VAL A 5 9.46 3.46 -1.50
CA VAL A 5 9.09 3.87 -2.88
C VAL A 5 8.19 2.82 -3.53
N GLU A 6 8.44 1.53 -3.29
CA GLU A 6 7.58 0.46 -3.77
C GLU A 6 6.17 0.55 -3.16
N LEU A 7 6.07 0.74 -1.84
CA LEU A 7 4.81 0.80 -1.10
C LEU A 7 4.03 2.12 -1.32
N SER A 8 4.68 3.19 -1.79
CA SER A 8 3.98 4.43 -2.14
C SER A 8 3.19 4.34 -3.45
N SER A 9 3.54 3.38 -4.31
CA SER A 9 2.86 3.10 -5.58
C SER A 9 1.71 2.10 -5.40
N ALA A 10 0.49 2.53 -5.70
CA ALA A 10 -0.71 1.70 -5.58
C ALA A 10 -0.66 0.44 -6.46
N GLY A 11 -0.06 0.51 -7.66
CA GLY A 11 0.12 -0.64 -8.54
C GLY A 11 1.06 -1.71 -7.95
N ASN A 12 2.14 -1.30 -7.28
CA ASN A 12 3.04 -2.22 -6.60
C ASN A 12 2.37 -2.86 -5.38
N VAL A 13 1.63 -2.08 -4.59
CA VAL A 13 0.81 -2.61 -3.47
C VAL A 13 -0.18 -3.65 -3.98
N ALA A 14 -0.87 -3.37 -5.10
CA ALA A 14 -1.82 -4.29 -5.72
C ALA A 14 -1.15 -5.60 -6.15
N GLY A 15 0.01 -5.51 -6.81
CA GLY A 15 0.79 -6.67 -7.24
C GLY A 15 1.25 -7.54 -6.06
N ARG A 16 1.74 -6.92 -4.98
CA ARG A 16 2.17 -7.62 -3.76
C ARG A 16 1.00 -8.33 -3.08
N ALA A 17 -0.12 -7.64 -2.89
CA ALA A 17 -1.33 -8.20 -2.32
C ALA A 17 -1.84 -9.36 -3.19
N PHE A 18 -1.86 -9.20 -4.52
CA PHE A 18 -2.26 -10.26 -5.45
C PHE A 18 -1.39 -11.51 -5.32
N GLN A 19 -0.05 -11.37 -5.32
CA GLN A 19 0.87 -12.50 -5.15
C GLN A 19 0.65 -13.22 -3.82
N LYS A 20 0.46 -12.47 -2.72
CA LYS A 20 0.14 -13.03 -1.39
C LYS A 20 -1.18 -13.81 -1.42
N GLU A 21 -2.22 -13.29 -2.07
CA GLU A 21 -3.53 -13.94 -2.16
C GLU A 21 -3.51 -15.24 -2.99
N ILE A 22 -2.82 -15.26 -4.14
CA ILE A 22 -2.82 -16.44 -5.02
C ILE A 22 -1.89 -17.57 -4.54
N TYR A 23 -0.85 -17.26 -3.75
CA TYR A 23 0.14 -18.23 -3.27
C TYR A 23 0.06 -18.50 -1.76
N GLY A 24 -0.57 -17.64 -0.97
CA GLY A 24 -0.67 -17.78 0.48
C GLY A 24 0.70 -17.95 1.15
N ARG A 25 0.86 -19.04 1.91
CA ARG A 25 2.12 -19.36 2.62
C ARG A 25 3.21 -19.95 1.72
N ASN A 26 2.92 -20.24 0.46
CA ASN A 26 3.91 -20.70 -0.50
C ASN A 26 5.00 -19.64 -0.70
N PRO A 27 6.28 -20.00 -0.89
CA PRO A 27 7.36 -19.02 -1.09
C PRO A 27 7.12 -17.98 -2.19
N TYR A 28 6.33 -18.31 -3.22
CA TYR A 28 5.98 -17.35 -4.27
C TYR A 28 5.06 -16.20 -3.80
N GLY A 29 4.36 -16.36 -2.68
CA GLY A 29 3.52 -15.31 -2.09
C GLY A 29 4.23 -14.48 -1.03
N ARG A 30 5.54 -14.71 -0.78
CA ARG A 30 6.30 -13.97 0.23
C ARG A 30 6.68 -12.59 -0.28
N ASN A 31 6.24 -11.58 0.45
CA ASN A 31 6.67 -10.21 0.28
C ASN A 31 7.55 -9.80 1.47
N THR A 32 8.59 -9.02 1.22
CA THR A 32 9.46 -8.45 2.26
C THR A 32 8.74 -7.35 3.05
N SER A 33 9.18 -7.05 4.27
CA SER A 33 8.68 -5.93 5.08
C SER A 33 9.83 -5.04 5.55
N ALA A 34 9.53 -3.82 6.00
CA ALA A 34 10.56 -2.93 6.54
C ALA A 34 11.24 -3.56 7.78
N ALA A 35 10.45 -4.22 8.64
CA ALA A 35 10.96 -4.97 9.78
C ALA A 35 11.87 -6.13 9.33
N ALA A 36 11.47 -6.89 8.30
CA ALA A 36 12.30 -7.98 7.77
C ALA A 36 13.63 -7.46 7.22
N TYR A 37 13.63 -6.34 6.48
CA TYR A 37 14.88 -5.75 5.99
C TYR A 37 15.81 -5.30 7.11
N ARG A 38 15.28 -4.64 8.15
CA ARG A 38 16.08 -4.20 9.31
C ARG A 38 16.63 -5.36 10.12
N ALA A 39 15.93 -6.50 10.13
CA ALA A 39 16.33 -7.69 10.88
C ALA A 39 17.45 -8.51 10.19
N ILE A 40 17.75 -8.28 8.90
CA ILE A 40 18.79 -9.04 8.19
C ILE A 40 20.17 -8.69 8.75
N THR A 41 20.90 -9.71 9.19
CA THR A 41 22.30 -9.58 9.63
C THR A 41 23.28 -10.07 8.56
N ARG A 42 24.56 -9.67 8.69
CA ARG A 42 25.65 -10.23 7.87
C ARG A 42 25.71 -11.76 7.98
N ASN A 43 25.46 -12.31 9.17
CA ASN A 43 25.50 -13.76 9.42
C ASN A 43 24.38 -14.50 8.68
N ASP A 44 23.20 -13.90 8.54
CA ASP A 44 22.11 -14.46 7.74
C ASP A 44 22.50 -14.58 6.27
N VAL A 45 23.11 -13.53 5.72
CA VAL A 45 23.58 -13.50 4.32
C VAL A 45 24.67 -14.54 4.08
N ALA A 46 25.71 -14.54 4.92
CA ALA A 46 26.80 -15.50 4.82
C ALA A 46 26.32 -16.94 5.00
N GLY A 47 25.42 -17.17 5.96
CA GLY A 47 24.81 -18.48 6.21
C GLY A 47 23.92 -18.93 5.05
N PHE A 48 23.13 -18.04 4.46
CA PHE A 48 22.32 -18.35 3.29
C PHE A 48 23.20 -18.70 2.08
N ALA A 49 24.22 -17.89 1.79
CA ALA A 49 25.18 -18.15 0.72
C ALA A 49 25.86 -19.52 0.91
N GLY A 50 26.37 -19.79 2.11
CA GLY A 50 27.00 -21.07 2.44
C GLY A 50 26.04 -22.26 2.33
N ARG A 51 24.73 -22.10 2.55
CA ARG A 51 23.76 -23.20 2.40
C ARG A 51 23.25 -23.38 0.97
N ARG A 52 23.18 -22.32 0.16
CA ARG A 52 22.45 -22.34 -1.12
C ARG A 52 23.33 -22.17 -2.36
N ILE A 53 24.49 -21.55 -2.26
CA ILE A 53 25.43 -21.40 -3.38
C ILE A 53 26.38 -22.61 -3.32
N ARG A 54 25.97 -23.72 -3.95
CA ARG A 54 26.70 -25.01 -3.97
C ARG A 54 26.91 -25.51 -5.40
N PRO A 55 28.03 -26.19 -5.70
CA PRO A 55 28.35 -26.61 -7.07
C PRO A 55 27.38 -27.68 -7.56
N ALA A 56 27.08 -28.69 -6.74
CA ALA A 56 26.07 -29.67 -7.07
C ALA A 56 24.67 -29.00 -7.08
N GLY A 57 23.96 -29.17 -8.20
CA GLY A 57 22.67 -28.51 -8.45
C GLY A 57 22.78 -27.12 -9.10
N SER A 58 23.99 -26.61 -9.32
CA SER A 58 24.21 -25.38 -10.10
C SER A 58 24.16 -25.63 -11.61
N LEU A 59 23.78 -24.60 -12.36
CA LEU A 59 23.75 -24.58 -13.82
C LEU A 59 24.69 -23.49 -14.33
N LEU A 60 25.71 -23.88 -15.09
CA LEU A 60 26.59 -22.96 -15.83
C LEU A 60 26.17 -22.95 -17.30
N VAL A 61 25.83 -21.77 -17.82
CA VAL A 61 25.52 -21.55 -19.23
C VAL A 61 26.55 -20.59 -19.81
N ILE A 62 27.20 -21.02 -20.89
CA ILE A 62 28.22 -20.24 -21.61
C ILE A 62 27.70 -20.04 -23.03
N SER A 63 27.75 -18.80 -23.52
CA SER A 63 27.25 -18.40 -24.82
C SER A 63 28.13 -17.27 -25.37
N GLY A 64 28.59 -17.40 -26.61
CA GLY A 64 29.50 -16.45 -27.25
C GLY A 64 30.44 -17.13 -28.24
N ASP A 65 31.44 -16.39 -28.70
CA ASP A 65 32.52 -16.90 -29.54
C ASP A 65 33.50 -17.74 -28.71
N ILE A 66 33.13 -19.00 -28.45
CA ILE A 66 33.92 -19.92 -27.64
C ILE A 66 33.69 -21.37 -28.06
N THR A 67 34.76 -22.13 -28.13
CA THR A 67 34.69 -23.57 -28.39
C THR A 67 34.42 -24.35 -27.11
N LEU A 68 33.81 -25.54 -27.22
CA LEU A 68 33.54 -26.38 -26.05
C LEU A 68 34.82 -26.74 -25.25
N PRO A 69 35.97 -27.08 -25.87
CA PRO A 69 37.21 -27.31 -25.12
C PRO A 69 37.64 -26.08 -24.32
N ARG A 70 37.63 -24.88 -24.92
CA ARG A 70 38.00 -23.64 -24.23
C ARG A 70 37.04 -23.30 -23.10
N ALA A 71 35.74 -23.51 -23.30
CA ALA A 71 34.72 -23.32 -22.28
C ALA A 71 34.93 -24.27 -21.08
N ARG A 72 35.28 -25.54 -21.32
CA ARG A 72 35.58 -26.52 -20.27
C ARG A 72 36.85 -26.16 -19.50
N GLU A 73 37.88 -25.71 -20.19
CA GLU A 73 39.11 -25.23 -19.57
C GLU A 73 38.84 -24.07 -18.61
N LEU A 74 38.15 -23.01 -19.09
CA LEU A 74 37.80 -21.84 -18.27
C LEU A 74 36.89 -22.22 -17.09
N ALA A 75 35.91 -23.10 -17.31
CA ALA A 75 35.03 -23.57 -16.23
C ALA A 75 35.81 -24.38 -15.18
N THR A 76 36.78 -25.19 -15.60
CA THR A 76 37.65 -25.95 -14.69
C THR A 76 38.58 -25.02 -13.92
N GLN A 77 39.15 -24.02 -14.58
CA GLN A 77 40.00 -23.00 -13.94
C GLN A 77 39.21 -22.20 -12.89
N ALA A 78 37.99 -21.76 -13.21
CA ALA A 78 37.18 -20.92 -12.33
C ALA A 78 36.50 -21.70 -11.20
N PHE A 79 36.01 -22.91 -11.48
CA PHE A 79 35.11 -23.65 -10.59
C PHE A 79 35.59 -25.06 -10.23
N GLY A 80 36.73 -25.54 -10.74
CA GLY A 80 37.20 -26.92 -10.54
C GLY A 80 37.52 -27.27 -9.07
N THR A 81 37.82 -26.27 -8.24
CA THR A 81 38.04 -26.43 -6.80
C THR A 81 36.76 -26.25 -5.97
N TRP A 82 35.66 -25.81 -6.58
CA TRP A 82 34.39 -25.57 -5.89
C TRP A 82 33.70 -26.91 -5.59
N ARG A 83 33.67 -27.29 -4.31
CA ARG A 83 33.10 -28.56 -3.83
C ARG A 83 31.91 -28.34 -2.91
N GLY A 84 30.97 -29.30 -2.92
CA GLY A 84 29.80 -29.31 -2.05
C GLY A 84 28.63 -30.07 -2.65
N ALA A 85 27.89 -30.78 -1.78
CA ALA A 85 26.67 -31.49 -2.18
C ALA A 85 25.52 -30.51 -2.51
N ALA A 86 24.51 -31.01 -3.21
CA ALA A 86 23.34 -30.22 -3.52
C ALA A 86 22.61 -29.85 -2.23
N ALA A 87 22.13 -28.60 -2.16
CA ALA A 87 21.29 -28.18 -1.05
C ALA A 87 19.99 -29.00 -1.05
N PRO A 88 19.51 -29.48 0.11
CA PRO A 88 18.23 -30.16 0.19
C PRO A 88 17.11 -29.30 -0.40
N ALA A 89 16.27 -29.90 -1.25
CA ALA A 89 15.07 -29.23 -1.74
C ALA A 89 14.10 -29.05 -0.56
N PRO A 90 13.71 -27.81 -0.21
CA PRO A 90 12.75 -27.61 0.86
C PRO A 90 11.38 -28.10 0.41
N ALA A 91 10.66 -28.78 1.30
CA ALA A 91 9.23 -28.96 1.13
C ALA A 91 8.54 -27.61 1.35
N PHE A 92 7.72 -27.19 0.40
CA PHE A 92 6.96 -25.95 0.49
C PHE A 92 5.47 -26.24 0.61
N PRO A 93 4.72 -25.44 1.39
CA PRO A 93 3.27 -25.58 1.42
C PRO A 93 2.72 -25.34 0.02
N ALA A 94 1.72 -26.14 -0.37
CA ALA A 94 1.02 -25.96 -1.63
C ALA A 94 0.37 -24.57 -1.68
N ALA A 95 0.26 -24.00 -2.88
CA ALA A 95 -0.53 -22.79 -3.08
C ALA A 95 -2.02 -23.09 -2.74
N PRO A 96 -2.75 -22.14 -2.14
CA PRO A 96 -4.15 -22.34 -1.81
C PRO A 96 -4.97 -22.55 -3.08
N ALA A 97 -5.90 -23.51 -3.04
CA ALA A 97 -6.90 -23.68 -4.07
C ALA A 97 -8.09 -22.77 -3.78
N LYS A 98 -8.24 -21.70 -4.58
CA LYS A 98 -9.39 -20.81 -4.48
C LYS A 98 -10.65 -21.50 -5.01
N ARG A 99 -11.77 -21.33 -4.29
CA ARG A 99 -13.06 -21.98 -4.59
C ARG A 99 -14.14 -21.03 -5.10
N ARG A 100 -13.97 -19.73 -4.85
CA ARG A 100 -14.91 -18.68 -5.25
C ARG A 100 -14.16 -17.42 -5.63
N THR A 101 -14.71 -16.66 -6.58
CA THR A 101 -14.25 -15.31 -6.88
C THR A 101 -14.61 -14.37 -5.73
N ASP A 102 -13.64 -13.58 -5.27
CA ASP A 102 -13.81 -12.51 -4.30
C ASP A 102 -12.86 -11.35 -4.61
N ILE A 103 -13.17 -10.19 -4.02
CA ILE A 103 -12.40 -8.96 -4.15
C ILE A 103 -11.72 -8.68 -2.81
N LEU A 104 -10.41 -8.51 -2.82
CA LEU A 104 -9.67 -7.84 -1.74
C LEU A 104 -9.54 -6.36 -2.10
N LEU A 105 -10.27 -5.51 -1.39
CA LEU A 105 -10.16 -4.06 -1.51
C LEU A 105 -9.17 -3.55 -0.44
N VAL A 106 -8.01 -3.12 -0.90
CA VAL A 106 -6.97 -2.50 -0.09
C VAL A 106 -7.24 -1.00 -0.03
N ASN A 107 -7.57 -0.52 1.16
CA ASN A 107 -7.93 0.87 1.38
C ASN A 107 -6.69 1.77 1.29
N ARG A 108 -6.74 2.72 0.36
CA ARG A 108 -5.81 3.84 0.23
C ARG A 108 -6.64 5.12 0.25
N PRO A 109 -6.95 5.68 1.44
CA PRO A 109 -7.84 6.82 1.58
C PRO A 109 -7.42 8.01 0.70
N GLY A 110 -8.39 8.68 0.07
CA GLY A 110 -8.15 9.86 -0.77
C GLY A 110 -7.47 9.58 -2.12
N SER A 111 -7.29 8.31 -2.49
CA SER A 111 -6.71 7.96 -3.79
C SER A 111 -7.65 8.31 -4.94
N VAL A 112 -7.23 9.28 -5.77
CA VAL A 112 -7.96 9.72 -6.97
C VAL A 112 -7.90 8.70 -8.12
N GLN A 113 -6.94 7.78 -8.06
CA GLN A 113 -6.81 6.64 -8.95
C GLN A 113 -6.88 5.34 -8.16
N SER A 114 -7.24 4.26 -8.87
CA SER A 114 -7.27 2.91 -8.33
C SER A 114 -6.57 1.94 -9.27
N ASN A 115 -6.07 0.84 -8.70
CA ASN A 115 -5.43 -0.25 -9.41
C ASN A 115 -6.23 -1.54 -9.22
N ILE A 116 -6.45 -2.27 -10.31
CA ILE A 116 -7.06 -3.60 -10.29
C ILE A 116 -6.02 -4.60 -10.77
N VAL A 117 -5.86 -5.69 -10.03
CA VAL A 117 -5.13 -6.89 -10.47
C VAL A 117 -6.07 -8.08 -10.33
N ILE A 118 -6.33 -8.78 -11.43
CA ILE A 118 -7.24 -9.93 -11.48
C ILE A 118 -6.52 -11.14 -12.08
N GLY A 119 -6.69 -12.33 -11.51
CA GLY A 119 -6.10 -13.55 -12.06
C GLY A 119 -6.13 -14.75 -11.12
N ASN A 120 -5.41 -15.81 -11.49
CA ASN A 120 -5.27 -17.03 -10.68
C ASN A 120 -3.98 -17.81 -11.00
N THR A 121 -3.62 -18.75 -10.11
CA THR A 121 -2.57 -19.75 -10.38
C THR A 121 -2.98 -20.71 -11.50
N THR A 122 -2.01 -21.14 -12.29
CA THR A 122 -2.23 -21.89 -13.54
C THR A 122 -1.70 -23.32 -13.43
N PHE A 123 -0.60 -23.63 -14.10
CA PHE A 123 -0.06 -24.96 -14.32
C PHE A 123 1.45 -24.99 -14.03
N LEU A 124 1.98 -26.21 -13.92
CA LEU A 124 3.42 -26.46 -13.78
C LEU A 124 4.16 -26.14 -15.09
N PRO A 125 5.47 -25.81 -15.05
CA PRO A 125 6.18 -25.23 -16.19
C PRO A 125 6.16 -26.06 -17.47
N THR A 126 6.14 -27.39 -17.35
CA THR A 126 6.21 -28.32 -18.47
C THR A 126 4.86 -28.61 -19.13
N ASP A 127 3.76 -28.08 -18.60
CA ASP A 127 2.44 -28.24 -19.22
C ASP A 127 2.41 -27.56 -20.59
N THR A 128 2.03 -28.32 -21.62
CA THR A 128 2.00 -27.89 -23.02
C THR A 128 0.82 -26.98 -23.32
N ILE A 129 -0.18 -26.89 -22.43
CA ILE A 129 -1.27 -25.90 -22.52
C ILE A 129 -0.76 -24.46 -22.54
N TYR A 130 0.48 -24.24 -22.09
CA TYR A 130 1.13 -22.94 -22.13
C TYR A 130 1.07 -22.25 -23.49
N TYR A 131 1.30 -22.96 -24.59
CA TYR A 131 1.33 -22.34 -25.92
C TYR A 131 -0.05 -21.79 -26.32
N PRO A 132 -1.14 -22.59 -26.28
CA PRO A 132 -2.47 -22.03 -26.54
C PRO A 132 -2.91 -21.01 -25.48
N ALA A 133 -2.54 -21.17 -24.21
CA ALA A 133 -2.84 -20.20 -23.16
C ALA A 133 -2.11 -18.86 -23.39
N ARG A 134 -0.88 -18.88 -23.92
CA ARG A 134 -0.11 -17.67 -24.24
C ARG A 134 -0.75 -16.90 -25.39
N ILE A 135 -1.26 -17.59 -26.43
CA ILE A 135 -2.06 -16.96 -27.48
C ILE A 135 -3.32 -16.32 -26.89
N ALA A 136 -4.10 -17.07 -26.10
CA ALA A 136 -5.35 -16.56 -25.53
C ALA A 136 -5.13 -15.37 -24.57
N THR A 137 -4.05 -15.41 -23.77
CA THR A 137 -3.69 -14.29 -22.90
C THR A 137 -3.26 -13.06 -23.72
N HIS A 138 -2.62 -13.26 -24.87
CA HIS A 138 -2.26 -12.16 -25.73
C HIS A 138 -3.48 -11.51 -26.40
N VAL A 139 -4.43 -12.32 -26.89
CA VAL A 139 -5.73 -11.82 -27.39
C VAL A 139 -6.46 -11.00 -26.32
N LEU A 140 -6.46 -11.48 -25.07
CA LEU A 140 -7.06 -10.76 -23.95
C LEU A 140 -6.36 -9.41 -23.72
N GLY A 141 -5.04 -9.39 -23.51
CA GLY A 141 -4.35 -8.19 -23.02
C GLY A 141 -2.84 -8.09 -23.32
N GLY A 142 -2.31 -8.84 -24.29
CA GLY A 142 -0.84 -8.99 -24.42
C GLY A 142 -0.10 -7.84 -25.10
N GLY A 143 -0.79 -6.81 -25.58
CA GLY A 143 -0.23 -5.72 -26.37
C GLY A 143 -1.27 -4.62 -26.63
N SER A 144 -0.86 -3.55 -27.32
CA SER A 144 -1.77 -2.45 -27.68
C SER A 144 -2.85 -2.85 -28.69
N ASP A 145 -2.66 -3.95 -29.40
CA ASP A 145 -3.60 -4.56 -30.34
C ASP A 145 -4.63 -5.50 -29.67
N SER A 146 -4.49 -5.75 -28.36
CA SER A 146 -5.33 -6.68 -27.61
C SER A 146 -6.63 -6.05 -27.09
N ARG A 147 -7.61 -6.90 -26.75
CA ARG A 147 -8.97 -6.48 -26.37
C ARG A 147 -9.00 -5.48 -25.21
N LEU A 148 -8.26 -5.77 -24.13
CA LEU A 148 -8.26 -4.91 -22.94
C LEU A 148 -7.71 -3.51 -23.25
N PHE A 149 -6.66 -3.41 -24.06
CA PHE A 149 -6.13 -2.11 -24.47
C PHE A 149 -7.14 -1.38 -25.36
N MET A 150 -7.61 -2.01 -26.44
CA MET A 150 -8.55 -1.38 -27.36
C MET A 150 -9.84 -0.91 -26.68
N ILE A 151 -10.39 -1.69 -25.75
CA ILE A 151 -11.64 -1.33 -25.09
C ILE A 151 -11.41 -0.29 -23.99
N LEU A 152 -10.52 -0.57 -23.04
CA LEU A 152 -10.39 0.27 -21.84
C LEU A 152 -9.61 1.57 -22.12
N ARG A 153 -8.62 1.52 -23.02
CA ARG A 153 -7.80 2.68 -23.40
C ARG A 153 -8.37 3.44 -24.59
N GLU A 154 -8.60 2.78 -25.72
CA GLU A 154 -8.97 3.48 -26.96
C GLU A 154 -10.45 3.86 -26.98
N GLN A 155 -11.36 2.92 -26.71
CA GLN A 155 -12.81 3.18 -26.78
C GLN A 155 -13.35 3.93 -25.57
N LYS A 156 -12.93 3.56 -24.35
CA LYS A 156 -13.48 4.10 -23.11
C LYS A 156 -12.67 5.23 -22.49
N SER A 157 -11.39 5.35 -22.81
CA SER A 157 -10.49 6.36 -22.22
C SER A 157 -10.47 6.35 -20.67
N TRP A 158 -10.57 5.16 -20.07
CA TRP A 158 -10.60 4.98 -18.61
C TRP A 158 -9.21 4.80 -17.99
N THR A 159 -8.25 4.34 -18.78
CA THR A 159 -6.87 4.05 -18.36
C THR A 159 -5.89 4.56 -19.41
N TYR A 160 -4.60 4.63 -19.07
CA TYR A 160 -3.50 4.76 -20.03
C TYR A 160 -3.17 3.43 -20.72
N GLY A 161 -3.46 2.30 -20.07
CA GLY A 161 -3.29 0.97 -20.65
C GLY A 161 -3.75 -0.13 -19.70
N SER A 162 -4.37 -1.16 -20.27
CA SER A 162 -4.74 -2.37 -19.55
C SER A 162 -4.20 -3.58 -20.30
N TYR A 163 -3.58 -4.49 -19.55
CA TYR A 163 -2.81 -5.60 -20.12
C TYR A 163 -3.05 -6.90 -19.36
N ALA A 164 -2.73 -8.01 -20.00
CA ALA A 164 -2.74 -9.34 -19.43
C ALA A 164 -1.43 -10.07 -19.71
N ALA A 165 -0.96 -10.84 -18.74
CA ALA A 165 0.29 -11.57 -18.82
C ALA A 165 0.15 -12.97 -18.24
N LEU A 166 0.84 -13.93 -18.86
CA LEU A 166 0.98 -15.30 -18.39
C LEU A 166 2.42 -15.52 -17.93
N ARG A 167 2.59 -15.88 -16.66
CA ARG A 167 3.88 -16.13 -16.03
C ARG A 167 4.06 -17.61 -15.78
N ARG A 168 5.15 -18.16 -16.33
CA ARG A 168 5.59 -19.53 -16.10
C ARG A 168 6.65 -19.53 -15.00
N SER A 169 6.49 -20.38 -14.01
CA SER A 169 7.37 -20.48 -12.83
C SER A 169 7.87 -21.92 -12.64
N ARG A 170 8.85 -22.15 -11.76
CA ARG A 170 9.33 -23.52 -11.46
C ARG A 170 8.26 -24.38 -10.79
N GLY A 171 7.44 -23.79 -9.92
CA GLY A 171 6.19 -24.39 -9.44
C GLY A 171 5.00 -23.93 -10.29
N LEU A 172 3.82 -23.79 -9.67
CA LEU A 172 2.65 -23.26 -10.36
C LEU A 172 2.94 -21.85 -10.89
N GLY A 173 2.66 -21.62 -12.17
CA GLY A 173 2.62 -20.28 -12.73
C GLY A 173 1.35 -19.53 -12.35
N TYR A 174 1.17 -18.34 -12.90
CA TYR A 174 -0.05 -17.55 -12.76
C TYR A 174 -0.31 -16.75 -14.03
N TRP A 175 -1.53 -16.30 -14.21
CA TRP A 175 -1.83 -15.22 -15.14
C TRP A 175 -2.46 -14.07 -14.36
N GLN A 176 -2.35 -12.86 -14.91
CA GLN A 176 -3.05 -11.70 -14.39
C GLN A 176 -3.44 -10.76 -15.52
N ALA A 177 -4.50 -9.98 -15.32
CA ALA A 177 -4.78 -8.76 -16.04
C ALA A 177 -4.79 -7.57 -15.08
N THR A 178 -4.45 -6.38 -15.58
CA THR A 178 -4.26 -5.19 -14.76
C THR A 178 -4.98 -3.98 -15.36
N PHE A 179 -5.49 -3.12 -14.49
CA PHE A 179 -6.04 -1.81 -14.85
C PHE A 179 -5.57 -0.76 -13.85
N GLU A 180 -5.32 0.45 -14.34
CA GLU A 180 -5.04 1.63 -13.51
C GLU A 180 -5.77 2.82 -14.10
N GLY A 181 -6.60 3.50 -13.30
CA GLY A 181 -7.43 4.58 -13.78
C GLY A 181 -8.12 5.33 -12.66
N ARG A 182 -8.98 6.30 -13.01
CA ARG A 182 -9.72 7.12 -12.05
C ARG A 182 -10.60 6.25 -11.15
N THR A 183 -10.67 6.57 -9.87
CA THR A 183 -11.46 5.81 -8.88
C THR A 183 -12.95 5.73 -9.22
N GLU A 184 -13.48 6.72 -9.95
CA GLU A 184 -14.88 6.77 -10.34
C GLU A 184 -15.32 5.70 -11.35
N VAL A 185 -14.38 5.14 -12.14
CA VAL A 185 -14.65 4.15 -13.20
C VAL A 185 -14.24 2.73 -12.83
N THR A 186 -13.79 2.48 -11.60
CA THR A 186 -13.18 1.21 -11.18
C THR A 186 -14.11 0.02 -11.25
N ASP A 187 -15.35 0.18 -10.81
CA ASP A 187 -16.41 -0.83 -10.85
C ASP A 187 -16.78 -1.19 -12.30
N SER A 188 -16.91 -0.17 -13.15
CA SER A 188 -17.16 -0.32 -14.58
C SER A 188 -15.99 -1.01 -15.29
N ALA A 189 -14.76 -0.63 -14.97
CA ALA A 189 -13.55 -1.26 -15.52
C ALA A 189 -13.41 -2.72 -15.05
N LEU A 190 -13.73 -3.04 -13.80
CA LEU A 190 -13.74 -4.41 -13.30
C LEU A 190 -14.79 -5.27 -14.01
N THR A 191 -15.99 -4.72 -14.20
CA THR A 191 -17.07 -5.38 -14.93
C THR A 191 -16.64 -5.68 -16.37
N GLU A 192 -16.00 -4.72 -17.05
CA GLU A 192 -15.50 -4.90 -18.41
C GLU A 192 -14.33 -5.90 -18.49
N LEU A 193 -13.41 -5.89 -17.52
CA LEU A 193 -12.36 -6.91 -17.39
C LEU A 193 -12.96 -8.32 -17.31
N LEU A 194 -13.95 -8.51 -16.43
CA LEU A 194 -14.64 -9.79 -16.26
C LEU A 194 -15.38 -10.20 -17.53
N HIS A 195 -16.03 -9.25 -18.19
CA HIS A 195 -16.70 -9.47 -19.47
C HIS A 195 -15.72 -9.95 -20.55
N GLN A 196 -14.57 -9.29 -20.73
CA GLN A 196 -13.58 -9.73 -21.73
C GLN A 196 -12.93 -11.08 -21.39
N ILE A 197 -12.77 -11.40 -20.11
CA ILE A 197 -12.36 -12.74 -19.66
C ILE A 197 -13.41 -13.78 -20.06
N ASP A 198 -14.70 -13.49 -19.90
CA ASP A 198 -15.76 -14.41 -20.32
C ASP A 198 -15.77 -14.58 -21.83
N ARG A 199 -15.69 -13.50 -22.60
CA ARG A 199 -15.66 -13.55 -24.06
C ARG A 199 -14.52 -14.40 -24.62
N VAL A 200 -13.29 -14.26 -24.11
CA VAL A 200 -12.15 -15.07 -24.59
C VAL A 200 -12.28 -16.56 -24.20
N ARG A 201 -13.09 -16.88 -23.18
CA ARG A 201 -13.41 -18.25 -22.76
C ARG A 201 -14.55 -18.87 -23.58
N THR A 202 -15.57 -18.10 -23.96
CA THR A 202 -16.82 -18.64 -24.50
C THR A 202 -16.98 -18.40 -26.00
N GLU A 203 -16.55 -17.25 -26.51
CA GLU A 203 -16.70 -16.89 -27.92
C GLU A 203 -15.59 -17.49 -28.78
N THR A 204 -15.89 -17.68 -30.06
CA THR A 204 -14.86 -17.99 -31.06
C THR A 204 -13.89 -16.81 -31.16
N ILE A 205 -12.60 -17.06 -31.05
CA ILE A 205 -11.56 -16.04 -31.29
C ILE A 205 -11.54 -15.74 -32.79
N PRO A 206 -11.81 -14.49 -33.23
CA PRO A 206 -11.73 -14.10 -34.63
C PRO A 206 -10.37 -14.40 -35.24
N ASP A 207 -10.34 -14.76 -36.51
CA ASP A 207 -9.09 -15.07 -37.22
C ASP A 207 -8.14 -13.86 -37.25
N THR A 208 -8.68 -12.63 -37.31
CA THR A 208 -7.90 -11.40 -37.25
C THR A 208 -7.14 -11.27 -35.93
N GLU A 209 -7.81 -11.49 -34.79
CA GLU A 209 -7.16 -11.47 -33.47
C GLU A 209 -6.16 -12.62 -33.31
N LEU A 210 -6.49 -13.81 -33.82
CA LEU A 210 -5.60 -14.98 -33.76
C LEU A 210 -4.31 -14.76 -34.58
N VAL A 211 -4.44 -14.23 -35.79
CA VAL A 211 -3.31 -13.94 -36.68
C VAL A 211 -2.45 -12.84 -36.08
N ALA A 212 -3.04 -11.76 -35.55
CA ALA A 212 -2.31 -10.69 -34.88
C ALA A 212 -1.51 -11.24 -33.68
N ALA A 213 -2.17 -12.00 -32.79
CA ALA A 213 -1.52 -12.57 -31.60
C ALA A 213 -0.37 -13.52 -31.94
N LYS A 214 -0.56 -14.38 -32.96
CA LYS A 214 0.52 -15.24 -33.46
C LYS A 214 1.64 -14.44 -34.08
N GLY A 215 1.32 -13.48 -34.94
CA GLY A 215 2.27 -12.60 -35.61
C GLY A 215 3.18 -11.90 -34.59
N PHE A 216 2.58 -11.30 -33.56
CA PHE A 216 3.33 -10.67 -32.47
C PHE A 216 4.21 -11.67 -31.72
N LEU A 217 3.65 -12.78 -31.24
CA LEU A 217 4.39 -13.72 -30.38
C LEU A 217 5.49 -14.49 -31.13
N VAL A 218 5.29 -14.80 -32.41
CA VAL A 218 6.28 -15.43 -33.27
C VAL A 218 7.32 -14.42 -33.75
N GLY A 219 6.90 -13.21 -34.11
CA GLY A 219 7.75 -12.14 -34.63
C GLY A 219 8.62 -11.46 -33.57
N SER A 220 8.16 -11.40 -32.32
CA SER A 220 8.95 -10.85 -31.19
C SER A 220 9.97 -11.82 -30.63
N PHE A 221 9.86 -13.13 -30.90
CA PHE A 221 10.77 -14.12 -30.33
C PHE A 221 12.24 -13.95 -30.75
N PRO A 222 12.58 -13.70 -32.03
CA PRO A 222 13.96 -13.41 -32.44
C PRO A 222 14.62 -12.28 -31.65
N LEU A 223 13.87 -11.23 -31.28
CA LEU A 223 14.35 -10.09 -30.48
C LEU A 223 14.79 -10.50 -29.06
N THR A 224 14.40 -11.69 -28.61
CA THR A 224 14.77 -12.24 -27.30
C THR A 224 16.03 -13.11 -27.32
N ILE A 225 16.68 -13.26 -28.49
CA ILE A 225 17.85 -14.12 -28.70
C ILE A 225 18.90 -13.48 -29.65
N GLU A 226 18.97 -12.15 -29.73
CA GLU A 226 19.89 -11.42 -30.63
C GLU A 226 21.33 -11.42 -30.14
N THR A 227 21.51 -11.48 -28.82
CA THR A 227 22.81 -11.42 -28.16
C THR A 227 23.17 -12.73 -27.47
N PRO A 228 24.48 -13.03 -27.28
CA PRO A 228 24.90 -14.21 -26.53
C PRO A 228 24.31 -14.28 -25.12
N ALA A 229 24.20 -13.14 -24.42
CA ALA A 229 23.61 -13.05 -23.10
C ALA A 229 22.11 -13.40 -23.09
N GLN A 230 21.35 -12.93 -24.09
CA GLN A 230 19.95 -13.28 -24.26
C GLN A 230 19.76 -14.77 -24.55
N ILE A 231 20.58 -15.37 -25.43
CA ILE A 231 20.57 -16.82 -25.68
C ILE A 231 20.84 -17.59 -24.38
N ALA A 232 21.86 -17.18 -23.62
CA ALA A 232 22.18 -17.79 -22.34
C ALA A 232 21.01 -17.71 -21.36
N GLN A 233 20.30 -16.58 -21.30
CA GLN A 233 19.14 -16.39 -20.44
C GLN A 233 17.96 -17.30 -20.84
N VAL A 234 17.69 -17.46 -22.14
CA VAL A 234 16.61 -18.35 -22.61
C VAL A 234 16.96 -19.81 -22.34
N VAL A 235 18.21 -20.24 -22.58
CA VAL A 235 18.69 -21.59 -22.26
C VAL A 235 18.62 -21.85 -20.75
N THR A 236 19.08 -20.90 -19.94
CA THR A 236 19.01 -20.97 -18.47
C THR A 236 17.57 -21.15 -18.01
N THR A 237 16.66 -20.32 -18.52
CA THR A 237 15.23 -20.40 -18.18
C THR A 237 14.65 -21.75 -18.58
N ALA A 238 14.93 -22.23 -19.80
CA ALA A 238 14.43 -23.52 -20.27
C ALA A 238 14.91 -24.68 -19.39
N ARG A 239 16.19 -24.71 -19.03
CA ARG A 239 16.78 -25.74 -18.16
C ARG A 239 16.23 -25.68 -16.73
N LEU A 240 16.14 -24.49 -16.13
CA LEU A 240 15.63 -24.32 -14.77
C LEU A 240 14.15 -24.67 -14.62
N LEU A 241 13.38 -24.52 -15.69
CA LEU A 241 11.96 -24.90 -15.76
C LEU A 241 11.73 -26.36 -16.18
N GLY A 242 12.80 -27.12 -16.48
CA GLY A 242 12.70 -28.52 -16.92
C GLY A 242 12.11 -28.68 -18.32
N LEU A 243 12.24 -27.68 -19.18
CA LEU A 243 11.74 -27.74 -20.56
C LEU A 243 12.69 -28.58 -21.43
N GLY A 244 12.12 -29.22 -22.45
CA GLY A 244 12.85 -30.07 -23.39
C GLY A 244 14.01 -29.35 -24.10
N PRO A 245 15.04 -30.09 -24.54
CA PRO A 245 16.20 -29.51 -25.22
C PRO A 245 15.85 -28.82 -26.54
N ASP A 246 14.71 -29.16 -27.14
CA ASP A 246 14.16 -28.60 -28.37
C ASP A 246 13.30 -27.34 -28.15
N TYR A 247 13.19 -26.86 -26.91
CA TYR A 247 12.25 -25.80 -26.53
C TYR A 247 12.42 -24.54 -27.39
N ILE A 248 13.66 -24.10 -27.60
CA ILE A 248 13.98 -22.85 -28.32
C ILE A 248 13.68 -23.04 -29.81
N GLN A 249 14.11 -24.16 -30.38
CA GLN A 249 13.98 -24.49 -31.80
C GLN A 249 12.50 -24.61 -32.20
N ARG A 250 11.70 -25.26 -31.37
CA ARG A 250 10.27 -25.52 -31.64
C ARG A 250 9.33 -24.47 -31.07
N TYR A 251 9.84 -23.43 -30.42
CA TYR A 251 9.00 -22.42 -29.77
C TYR A 251 8.03 -21.76 -30.76
N ARG A 252 8.55 -21.29 -31.90
CA ARG A 252 7.76 -20.62 -32.95
C ARG A 252 6.77 -21.59 -33.61
N GLU A 253 7.23 -22.80 -33.94
CA GLU A 253 6.38 -23.87 -34.51
C GLU A 253 5.18 -24.19 -33.59
N ARG A 254 5.43 -24.38 -32.29
CA ARG A 254 4.40 -24.69 -31.30
C ARG A 254 3.35 -23.57 -31.14
N LEU A 255 3.75 -22.32 -31.31
CA LEU A 255 2.81 -21.18 -31.32
C LEU A 255 2.02 -21.09 -32.62
N THR A 256 2.68 -21.22 -33.77
CA THR A 256 2.03 -21.17 -35.09
C THR A 256 0.96 -22.24 -35.24
N ALA A 257 1.19 -23.43 -34.68
CA ALA A 257 0.26 -24.58 -34.72
C ALA A 257 -1.01 -24.42 -33.85
N VAL A 258 -1.12 -23.39 -33.02
CA VAL A 258 -2.30 -23.18 -32.16
C VAL A 258 -3.50 -22.74 -32.99
N SER A 259 -4.61 -23.48 -32.99
CA SER A 259 -5.88 -23.00 -33.58
C SER A 259 -6.65 -22.10 -32.60
N GLY A 260 -7.59 -21.28 -33.11
CA GLY A 260 -8.48 -20.48 -32.28
C GLY A 260 -9.27 -21.32 -31.27
N ALA A 261 -9.75 -22.50 -31.69
CA ALA A 261 -10.43 -23.45 -30.79
C ALA A 261 -9.52 -23.94 -29.66
N ARG A 262 -8.23 -24.23 -29.93
CA ARG A 262 -7.27 -24.64 -28.89
C ARG A 262 -6.95 -23.48 -27.93
N ALA A 263 -6.83 -22.26 -28.45
CA ALA A 263 -6.63 -21.07 -27.63
C ALA A 263 -7.83 -20.82 -26.70
N ARG A 264 -9.07 -20.88 -27.22
CA ARG A 264 -10.30 -20.78 -26.42
C ARG A 264 -10.40 -21.87 -25.35
N ALA A 265 -10.17 -23.13 -25.71
CA ALA A 265 -10.16 -24.23 -24.75
C ALA A 265 -9.09 -24.04 -23.66
N ALA A 266 -7.93 -23.48 -24.00
CA ALA A 266 -6.92 -23.12 -23.02
C ALA A 266 -7.38 -21.96 -22.12
N ALA A 267 -8.05 -20.93 -22.65
CA ALA A 267 -8.64 -19.87 -21.85
C ALA A 267 -9.65 -20.43 -20.83
N GLN A 268 -10.53 -21.35 -21.23
CA GLN A 268 -11.49 -22.01 -20.34
C GLN A 268 -10.81 -22.73 -19.17
N ARG A 269 -9.70 -23.43 -19.41
CA ARG A 269 -8.95 -24.17 -18.38
C ARG A 269 -8.09 -23.25 -17.50
N VAL A 270 -7.52 -22.18 -18.06
CA VAL A 270 -6.53 -21.32 -17.39
C VAL A 270 -7.20 -20.18 -16.63
N PHE A 271 -8.22 -19.55 -17.20
CA PHE A 271 -8.95 -18.43 -16.62
C PHE A 271 -10.13 -18.98 -15.80
N LYS A 272 -9.89 -19.19 -14.51
CA LYS A 272 -10.85 -19.81 -13.59
C LYS A 272 -11.87 -18.77 -13.12
N ARG A 273 -12.83 -18.43 -13.97
CA ARG A 273 -13.83 -17.36 -13.76
C ARG A 273 -14.56 -17.41 -12.42
N ASP A 274 -14.81 -18.60 -11.92
CA ASP A 274 -15.53 -18.84 -10.65
C ASP A 274 -14.58 -18.87 -9.44
N ALA A 275 -13.28 -18.72 -9.64
CA ALA A 275 -12.24 -18.76 -8.61
C ALA A 275 -11.13 -17.73 -8.86
N LEU A 276 -11.50 -16.55 -9.37
CA LEU A 276 -10.57 -15.43 -9.59
C LEU A 276 -10.18 -14.79 -8.26
N THR A 277 -8.92 -14.42 -8.15
CA THR A 277 -8.48 -13.44 -7.16
C THR A 277 -8.53 -12.07 -7.81
N ILE A 278 -9.30 -11.16 -7.22
CA ILE A 278 -9.35 -9.76 -7.61
C ILE A 278 -8.78 -8.95 -6.45
N VAL A 279 -7.79 -8.12 -6.72
CA VAL A 279 -7.28 -7.13 -5.78
C VAL A 279 -7.55 -5.75 -6.36
N VAL A 280 -8.16 -4.88 -5.56
CA VAL A 280 -8.37 -3.47 -5.88
C VAL A 280 -7.65 -2.64 -4.84
N VAL A 281 -6.80 -1.70 -5.25
CA VAL A 281 -6.18 -0.72 -4.36
C VAL A 281 -6.73 0.65 -4.73
N GLY A 282 -7.34 1.36 -3.78
CA GLY A 282 -7.95 2.66 -4.02
C GLY A 282 -8.67 3.19 -2.79
N ASP A 283 -9.38 4.31 -2.92
CA ASP A 283 -10.20 4.83 -1.81
C ASP A 283 -11.37 3.88 -1.54
N ALA A 284 -11.28 3.12 -0.44
CA ALA A 284 -12.28 2.11 -0.15
C ALA A 284 -13.65 2.72 0.19
N LYS A 285 -13.68 3.94 0.72
CA LYS A 285 -14.94 4.65 0.99
C LYS A 285 -15.73 4.91 -0.29
N ALA A 286 -15.04 5.17 -1.40
CA ALA A 286 -15.67 5.40 -2.71
C ALA A 286 -16.02 4.10 -3.46
N LEU A 287 -15.34 2.99 -3.12
CA LEU A 287 -15.35 1.76 -3.93
C LEU A 287 -16.11 0.59 -3.29
N TYR A 288 -16.17 0.50 -1.96
CA TYR A 288 -16.63 -0.69 -1.25
C TYR A 288 -18.03 -1.13 -1.69
N ASP A 289 -19.03 -0.25 -1.57
CA ASP A 289 -20.42 -0.56 -1.91
C ASP A 289 -20.59 -0.91 -3.40
N LYS A 290 -19.89 -0.19 -4.28
CA LYS A 290 -19.93 -0.44 -5.73
C LYS A 290 -19.38 -1.83 -6.07
N LEU A 291 -18.24 -2.19 -5.48
CA LEU A 291 -17.58 -3.47 -5.75
C LEU A 291 -18.34 -4.66 -5.17
N GLN A 292 -19.08 -4.47 -4.06
CA GLN A 292 -19.95 -5.51 -3.50
C GLN A 292 -21.05 -5.98 -4.46
N THR A 293 -21.47 -5.14 -5.41
CA THR A 293 -22.43 -5.53 -6.45
C THR A 293 -21.85 -6.53 -7.46
N ILE A 294 -20.52 -6.64 -7.55
CA ILE A 294 -19.82 -7.48 -8.53
C ILE A 294 -19.42 -8.83 -7.91
N ALA A 295 -18.82 -8.81 -6.73
CA ALA A 295 -18.40 -10.02 -6.00
C ALA A 295 -18.22 -9.71 -4.50
N PRO A 296 -18.19 -10.72 -3.61
CA PRO A 296 -17.92 -10.50 -2.19
C PRO A 296 -16.61 -9.74 -1.96
N VAL A 297 -16.66 -8.67 -1.15
CA VAL A 297 -15.51 -7.80 -0.86
C VAL A 297 -14.99 -8.06 0.55
N ARG A 298 -13.67 -8.24 0.67
CA ARG A 298 -12.93 -8.15 1.94
C ARG A 298 -12.11 -6.86 1.94
N LEU A 299 -12.08 -6.17 3.07
CA LEU A 299 -11.28 -4.96 3.25
C LEU A 299 -9.96 -5.26 3.95
N ALA A 300 -8.91 -4.56 3.52
CA ALA A 300 -7.64 -4.53 4.21
C ALA A 300 -6.98 -3.15 4.12
N ASP A 301 -6.07 -2.84 5.03
CA ASP A 301 -5.17 -1.69 4.93
C ASP A 301 -3.99 -1.98 3.97
N ILE A 302 -3.12 -0.98 3.76
CA ILE A 302 -1.97 -1.10 2.84
C ILE A 302 -0.92 -2.12 3.33
N GLU A 303 -0.88 -2.41 4.62
CA GLU A 303 -0.07 -3.45 5.25
C GLU A 303 -0.67 -4.86 5.07
N GLY A 304 -1.95 -4.94 4.70
CA GLY A 304 -2.70 -6.16 4.46
C GLY A 304 -3.34 -6.74 5.73
N ASN A 305 -3.57 -5.93 6.76
CA ASN A 305 -4.40 -6.28 7.91
C ASN A 305 -5.86 -6.09 7.56
N ALA A 306 -6.74 -6.95 8.07
CA ALA A 306 -8.17 -6.84 7.83
C ALA A 306 -8.74 -5.55 8.43
N MET A 307 -9.70 -4.94 7.73
CA MET A 307 -10.44 -3.77 8.20
C MET A 307 -11.94 -4.08 8.30
N ASP A 308 -12.60 -3.48 9.28
CA ASP A 308 -14.06 -3.48 9.38
C ASP A 308 -14.65 -2.43 8.40
N PRO A 309 -15.66 -2.76 7.57
CA PRO A 309 -16.36 -1.78 6.75
C PRO A 309 -16.89 -0.56 7.52
N ALA A 310 -17.21 -0.69 8.80
CA ALA A 310 -17.60 0.43 9.65
C ALA A 310 -16.47 1.48 9.81
N GLU A 311 -15.19 1.09 9.63
CA GLU A 311 -14.05 2.02 9.63
C GLU A 311 -14.03 2.96 8.41
N LEU A 312 -14.79 2.68 7.34
CA LEU A 312 -14.85 3.54 6.15
C LEU A 312 -15.70 4.81 6.36
N ASN A 313 -16.70 4.70 7.24
CA ASN A 313 -17.62 5.79 7.58
C ASN A 313 -17.77 5.85 9.10
N PRO A 314 -16.71 6.24 9.83
CA PRO A 314 -16.74 6.25 11.28
C PRO A 314 -17.77 7.27 11.77
N THR A 315 -18.62 6.86 12.70
CA THR A 315 -19.52 7.77 13.43
C THR A 315 -18.82 8.24 14.69
N GLY A 316 -18.70 9.56 14.86
CA GLY A 316 -18.14 10.15 16.07
C GLY A 316 -19.15 10.18 17.21
N GLY A 317 -18.64 10.21 18.45
CA GLY A 317 -19.47 10.30 19.65
C GLY A 317 -18.72 10.84 20.85
N PRO A 318 -19.41 11.05 21.99
CA PRO A 318 -18.76 11.41 23.24
C PRO A 318 -17.79 10.31 23.66
N VAL A 319 -16.54 10.68 23.96
CA VAL A 319 -15.52 9.79 24.52
C VAL A 319 -15.13 10.30 25.90
N ALA A 320 -15.12 9.39 26.89
CA ALA A 320 -14.71 9.72 28.24
C ALA A 320 -13.19 9.89 28.31
N PHE A 321 -12.75 11.06 28.76
CA PHE A 321 -11.34 11.35 29.03
C PHE A 321 -11.03 11.17 30.52
N ASP A 322 -9.91 10.53 30.83
CA ASP A 322 -9.39 10.40 32.18
C ASP A 322 -8.79 11.73 32.64
N ARG A 323 -9.57 12.47 33.44
CA ARG A 323 -9.19 13.76 34.02
C ARG A 323 -7.88 13.71 34.80
N SER A 324 -7.51 12.56 35.39
CA SER A 324 -6.26 12.44 36.15
C SER A 324 -5.00 12.54 35.28
N GLN A 325 -5.12 12.36 33.96
CA GLN A 325 -4.01 12.52 33.02
C GLN A 325 -3.69 13.99 32.70
N VAL A 326 -4.64 14.90 32.94
CA VAL A 326 -4.50 16.33 32.61
C VAL A 326 -4.02 17.10 33.84
N VAL A 327 -2.71 17.12 34.06
CA VAL A 327 -2.08 17.79 35.21
C VAL A 327 -1.35 19.06 34.79
N ALA A 328 -1.13 19.98 35.74
CA ALA A 328 -0.32 21.16 35.50
C ALA A 328 1.12 20.75 35.13
N ARG A 329 1.60 21.19 33.97
CA ARG A 329 2.94 20.84 33.45
C ARG A 329 3.39 21.78 32.34
N SER A 330 4.68 21.69 32.00
CA SER A 330 5.26 22.28 30.80
C SER A 330 6.03 21.21 30.04
N ASP A 331 5.79 21.13 28.74
CA ASP A 331 6.44 20.20 27.82
C ASP A 331 7.16 21.02 26.72
N SER A 332 8.37 20.62 26.31
CA SER A 332 9.02 21.20 25.12
C SER A 332 9.37 20.13 24.10
N PHE A 333 9.22 20.47 22.82
CA PHE A 333 9.49 19.59 21.69
C PHE A 333 10.46 20.27 20.72
N GLN A 334 11.37 19.50 20.15
CA GLN A 334 12.12 19.92 18.96
C GLN A 334 11.32 19.55 17.71
N ALA A 335 11.31 20.43 16.71
CA ALA A 335 10.69 20.18 15.41
C ALA A 335 11.79 19.84 14.39
N LEU A 336 11.80 18.61 13.89
CA LEU A 336 12.74 18.14 12.88
C LEU A 336 12.10 18.20 11.50
N VAL A 337 12.77 18.84 10.55
CA VAL A 337 12.42 18.82 9.13
C VAL A 337 13.49 18.07 8.35
N GLN A 338 13.11 16.99 7.67
CA GLN A 338 14.03 16.06 6.98
C GLN A 338 15.15 15.55 7.91
N GLY A 339 14.87 15.40 9.21
CA GLY A 339 15.81 14.94 10.22
C GLY A 339 16.68 16.04 10.85
N ASN A 340 16.58 17.29 10.41
CA ASN A 340 17.32 18.41 10.98
C ASN A 340 16.42 19.27 11.86
N VAL A 341 16.90 19.69 13.03
CA VAL A 341 16.14 20.61 13.91
C VAL A 341 15.97 21.96 13.21
N LEU A 342 14.72 22.37 12.98
CA LEU A 342 14.37 23.64 12.33
C LEU A 342 13.56 24.56 13.26
N GLY A 343 13.20 24.08 14.45
CA GLY A 343 12.44 24.85 15.42
C GLY A 343 11.97 24.00 16.59
N GLY A 344 10.89 24.40 17.23
CA GLY A 344 10.33 23.69 18.36
C GLY A 344 8.93 24.14 18.73
N GLN A 345 8.38 23.43 19.71
CA GLN A 345 7.09 23.72 20.30
C GLN A 345 7.23 23.70 21.81
N THR A 346 6.53 24.59 22.49
CA THR A 346 6.40 24.59 23.95
C THR A 346 4.93 24.56 24.30
N ALA A 347 4.56 23.69 25.22
CA ALA A 347 3.19 23.50 25.65
C ALA A 347 3.13 23.60 27.18
N LYS A 348 2.06 24.19 27.71
CA LYS A 348 1.86 24.34 29.14
C LYS A 348 0.40 24.09 29.49
N VAL A 349 0.16 23.28 30.51
CA VAL A 349 -1.14 23.06 31.13
C VAL A 349 -1.11 23.71 32.51
N VAL A 350 -2.12 24.51 32.83
CA VAL A 350 -2.36 25.02 34.18
C VAL A 350 -3.81 24.76 34.58
N THR A 351 -4.06 24.59 35.87
CA THR A 351 -5.42 24.62 36.42
C THR A 351 -5.63 25.99 37.07
N ASP A 352 -6.68 26.68 36.65
CA ASP A 352 -7.06 28.02 37.12
C ASP A 352 -8.53 27.98 37.55
N GLY A 353 -8.77 27.91 38.86
CA GLY A 353 -10.10 27.72 39.42
C GLY A 353 -10.81 26.47 38.88
N ASP A 354 -11.93 26.68 38.19
CA ASP A 354 -12.74 25.63 37.56
C ASP A 354 -12.29 25.27 36.13
N SER A 355 -11.20 25.88 35.66
CA SER A 355 -10.72 25.81 34.28
C SER A 355 -9.38 25.11 34.18
N ILE A 356 -9.14 24.51 33.02
CA ILE A 356 -7.83 24.01 32.62
C ILE A 356 -7.42 24.81 31.39
N VAL A 357 -6.28 25.47 31.46
CA VAL A 357 -5.76 26.28 30.37
C VAL A 357 -4.56 25.58 29.77
N TYR A 358 -4.67 25.20 28.51
CA TYR A 358 -3.60 24.69 27.69
C TYR A 358 -3.09 25.81 26.78
N THR A 359 -1.81 26.16 26.87
CA THR A 359 -1.18 27.11 25.96
C THR A 359 -0.07 26.42 25.19
N GLU A 360 0.00 26.66 23.89
CA GLU A 360 1.02 26.10 23.01
C GLU A 360 1.66 27.21 22.18
N SER A 361 2.98 27.19 22.05
CA SER A 361 3.75 28.07 21.18
C SER A 361 4.59 27.21 20.24
N THR A 362 4.40 27.38 18.93
CA THR A 362 5.09 26.61 17.88
C THR A 362 5.85 27.55 16.97
N VAL A 363 7.15 27.30 16.79
CA VAL A 363 8.02 28.05 15.87
C VAL A 363 8.81 27.06 15.01
N ILE A 364 8.65 27.12 13.69
CA ILE A 364 9.37 26.27 12.74
C ILE A 364 9.94 27.14 11.63
N GLY A 365 11.23 27.45 11.73
CA GLY A 365 11.91 28.41 10.85
C GLY A 365 11.11 29.71 10.71
N SER A 366 11.04 30.23 9.49
CA SER A 366 10.15 31.34 9.11
C SER A 366 8.77 30.88 8.59
N PHE A 367 8.52 29.57 8.59
CA PHE A 367 7.33 29.00 7.94
C PHE A 367 6.12 28.96 8.86
N VAL A 368 6.32 28.72 10.15
CA VAL A 368 5.24 28.63 11.14
C VAL A 368 5.66 29.38 12.39
N GLN A 369 4.84 30.32 12.83
CA GLN A 369 4.89 30.96 14.14
C GLN A 369 3.46 31.01 14.65
N GLN A 370 3.14 30.26 15.70
CA GLN A 370 1.77 30.13 16.16
C GLN A 370 1.72 30.06 17.68
N GLN A 371 0.73 30.72 18.27
CA GLN A 371 0.38 30.62 19.67
C GLN A 371 -1.08 30.18 19.76
N SER A 372 -1.36 29.09 20.47
CA SER A 372 -2.71 28.60 20.75
C SER A 372 -2.98 28.62 22.25
N THR A 373 -4.21 28.93 22.65
CA THR A 373 -4.73 28.83 24.01
C THR A 373 -6.07 28.13 23.96
N VAL A 374 -6.18 26.97 24.60
CA VAL A 374 -7.42 26.23 24.78
C VAL A 374 -7.81 26.29 26.25
N VAL A 375 -9.06 26.65 26.51
CA VAL A 375 -9.67 26.63 27.84
C VAL A 375 -10.71 25.53 27.88
N LEU A 376 -10.56 24.64 28.85
CA LEU A 376 -11.49 23.55 29.14
C LEU A 376 -12.12 23.78 30.52
N ASN A 377 -13.34 23.27 30.71
CA ASN A 377 -13.94 23.11 32.02
C ASN A 377 -13.21 22.02 32.84
N SER A 378 -13.48 21.93 34.14
CA SER A 378 -12.89 20.93 35.04
C SER A 378 -13.19 19.48 34.62
N ASP A 379 -14.29 19.26 33.91
CA ASP A 379 -14.70 17.97 33.31
C ASP A 379 -14.12 17.72 31.90
N LEU A 380 -13.20 18.57 31.45
CA LEU A 380 -12.55 18.55 30.13
C LEU A 380 -13.45 18.93 28.93
N SER A 381 -14.67 19.39 29.16
CA SER A 381 -15.49 19.94 28.07
C SER A 381 -14.94 21.29 27.57
N MET A 382 -15.08 21.54 26.26
CA MET A 382 -14.59 22.77 25.62
C MET A 382 -15.26 24.02 26.17
N ARG A 383 -14.48 25.07 26.43
CA ARG A 383 -14.97 26.42 26.80
C ARG A 383 -14.53 27.48 25.77
N ARG A 384 -13.26 27.50 25.40
CA ARG A 384 -12.70 28.50 24.47
C ARG A 384 -11.46 27.98 23.73
N THR A 385 -11.26 28.47 22.51
CA THR A 385 -10.01 28.34 21.76
C THR A 385 -9.64 29.69 21.19
N ASP A 386 -8.42 30.15 21.47
CA ASP A 386 -7.80 31.31 20.86
C ASP A 386 -6.51 30.87 20.18
N GLN A 387 -6.26 31.32 18.96
CA GLN A 387 -5.02 31.05 18.26
C GLN A 387 -4.63 32.27 17.44
N THR A 388 -3.37 32.66 17.50
CA THR A 388 -2.80 33.74 16.68
C THR A 388 -1.47 33.30 16.10
N GLY A 389 -1.05 33.88 14.97
CA GLY A 389 0.21 33.52 14.37
C GLY A 389 0.35 33.90 12.90
N ALA A 390 1.34 33.28 12.26
CA ALA A 390 1.54 33.31 10.83
C ALA A 390 1.99 31.93 10.32
N VAL A 391 1.44 31.53 9.18
CA VAL A 391 1.83 30.32 8.45
C VAL A 391 2.16 30.73 7.03
N GLN A 392 3.37 30.40 6.56
CA GLN A 392 3.92 30.82 5.27
C GLN A 392 3.82 32.34 5.04
N GLY A 393 4.03 33.12 6.10
CA GLY A 393 3.95 34.58 6.08
C GLY A 393 2.53 35.18 6.05
N GLN A 394 1.48 34.35 6.01
CA GLN A 394 0.10 34.82 6.13
C GLN A 394 -0.36 34.77 7.58
N HIS A 395 -0.95 35.87 8.07
CA HIS A 395 -1.50 35.95 9.41
C HIS A 395 -2.67 34.97 9.60
N THR A 396 -2.72 34.37 10.79
CA THR A 396 -3.76 33.42 11.20
C THR A 396 -4.32 33.84 12.53
N GLU A 397 -5.64 33.84 12.68
CA GLU A 397 -6.31 34.27 13.90
C GLU A 397 -7.61 33.51 14.09
N ILE A 398 -7.79 32.87 15.23
CA ILE A 398 -8.97 32.07 15.57
C ILE A 398 -9.41 32.45 16.98
N HIS A 399 -10.71 32.74 17.13
CA HIS A 399 -11.34 33.01 18.42
C HIS A 399 -12.68 32.28 18.43
N LEU A 400 -12.78 31.22 19.22
CA LEU A 400 -13.96 30.37 19.30
C LEU A 400 -14.38 30.19 20.75
N ALA A 401 -15.68 30.32 21.01
CA ALA A 401 -16.33 30.04 22.27
C ALA A 401 -17.27 28.86 22.13
N TYR A 402 -17.24 27.96 23.11
CA TYR A 402 -18.03 26.72 23.14
C TYR A 402 -19.01 26.79 24.31
N ALA A 403 -20.31 26.71 24.02
CA ALA A 403 -21.35 26.72 25.05
C ALA A 403 -22.64 26.07 24.53
N GLY A 404 -23.32 25.28 25.38
CA GLY A 404 -24.65 24.75 25.09
C GLY A 404 -24.75 23.91 23.81
N GLY A 405 -23.70 23.14 23.48
CA GLY A 405 -23.66 22.35 22.23
C GLY A 405 -23.51 23.20 20.96
N ARG A 406 -23.02 24.44 21.09
CA ARG A 406 -22.71 25.33 19.98
C ARG A 406 -21.29 25.86 20.07
N VAL A 407 -20.73 26.19 18.91
CA VAL A 407 -19.48 26.93 18.77
C VAL A 407 -19.76 28.23 18.03
N LYS A 408 -19.21 29.33 18.55
CA LYS A 408 -19.35 30.68 17.97
C LYS A 408 -18.01 31.41 17.93
N GLY A 409 -17.80 32.24 16.91
CA GLY A 409 -16.65 33.14 16.83
C GLY A 409 -16.13 33.34 15.42
N THR A 410 -14.83 33.54 15.26
CA THR A 410 -14.19 33.81 13.97
C THR A 410 -12.95 32.96 13.78
N SER A 411 -12.69 32.56 12.54
CA SER A 411 -11.49 31.83 12.15
C SER A 411 -10.93 32.42 10.87
N GLN A 412 -9.68 32.85 10.89
CA GLN A 412 -8.91 33.34 9.76
C GLN A 412 -7.72 32.42 9.54
N THR A 413 -7.73 31.73 8.40
CA THR A 413 -6.69 30.76 8.04
C THR A 413 -6.07 31.03 6.68
N PRO A 414 -4.81 30.64 6.44
CA PRO A 414 -4.15 30.82 5.15
C PRO A 414 -4.85 30.01 4.05
N GLN A 415 -4.94 30.56 2.84
CA GLN A 415 -5.37 29.82 1.64
C GLN A 415 -4.54 30.20 0.40
N PRO A 416 -4.52 29.34 -0.65
CA PRO A 416 -3.98 29.70 -1.96
C PRO A 416 -4.77 30.88 -2.56
N GLY A 417 -4.28 32.11 -2.35
CA GLY A 417 -4.96 33.35 -2.76
C GLY A 417 -5.09 34.41 -1.65
N GLY A 418 -4.75 34.08 -0.41
CA GLY A 418 -4.82 34.99 0.74
C GLY A 418 -5.53 34.37 1.94
N PRO A 419 -5.51 35.02 3.11
CA PRO A 419 -6.22 34.52 4.29
C PRO A 419 -7.73 34.52 4.05
N LYS A 420 -8.39 33.42 4.41
CA LYS A 420 -9.86 33.30 4.40
C LYS A 420 -10.38 33.45 5.82
N THR A 421 -11.31 34.38 6.00
CA THR A 421 -12.06 34.54 7.26
C THR A 421 -13.41 33.85 7.20
N ILE A 422 -13.76 33.12 8.25
CA ILE A 422 -15.00 32.38 8.45
C ILE A 422 -15.64 32.86 9.76
N ALA A 423 -16.88 33.32 9.67
CA ALA A 423 -17.72 33.49 10.86
C ALA A 423 -18.31 32.12 11.23
N VAL A 424 -18.11 31.71 12.47
CA VAL A 424 -18.59 30.45 13.01
C VAL A 424 -19.77 30.74 13.93
N ASP A 425 -20.92 30.15 13.65
CA ASP A 425 -22.05 30.05 14.58
C ASP A 425 -22.86 28.80 14.24
N THR A 426 -22.48 27.66 14.81
CA THR A 426 -23.07 26.37 14.47
C THR A 426 -23.26 25.47 15.69
N THR A 427 -24.22 24.54 15.58
CA THR A 427 -24.37 23.44 16.53
C THR A 427 -23.28 22.40 16.33
N VAL A 428 -22.78 21.85 17.42
CA VAL A 428 -21.82 20.74 17.41
C VAL A 428 -22.40 19.54 18.17
N PRO A 429 -22.10 18.30 17.74
CA PRO A 429 -22.47 17.11 18.49
C PRO A 429 -21.96 17.12 19.94
N ALA A 430 -22.63 16.39 20.83
CA ALA A 430 -22.17 16.22 22.21
C ALA A 430 -20.76 15.61 22.25
N GLY A 431 -19.94 16.11 23.18
CA GLY A 431 -18.54 15.67 23.34
C GLY A 431 -17.59 16.14 22.23
N THR A 432 -17.99 17.11 21.40
CA THR A 432 -17.10 17.70 20.39
C THR A 432 -15.95 18.43 21.07
N ILE A 433 -14.73 18.15 20.60
CA ILE A 433 -13.49 18.84 21.01
C ILE A 433 -12.94 19.68 19.87
N ASP A 434 -12.13 20.68 20.18
CA ASP A 434 -11.40 21.47 19.18
C ASP A 434 -10.16 20.70 18.69
N ASP A 435 -9.75 20.87 17.44
CA ASP A 435 -8.50 20.29 16.91
C ASP A 435 -7.26 20.76 17.69
N ASN A 436 -7.27 21.99 18.22
CA ASN A 436 -6.22 22.51 19.10
C ASN A 436 -6.18 21.83 20.48
N ALA A 437 -7.26 21.15 20.90
CA ALA A 437 -7.32 20.45 22.18
C ALA A 437 -6.75 19.02 22.10
N LEU A 438 -6.45 18.50 20.89
CA LEU A 438 -5.97 17.13 20.71
C LEU A 438 -4.70 16.85 21.52
N ALA A 439 -3.76 17.79 21.59
CA ALA A 439 -2.49 17.61 22.29
C ALA A 439 -2.64 17.37 23.80
N VAL A 440 -3.63 18.02 24.43
CA VAL A 440 -3.91 17.86 25.86
C VAL A 440 -4.87 16.71 26.15
N LEU A 441 -5.79 16.39 25.22
CA LEU A 441 -6.83 15.38 25.45
C LEU A 441 -6.48 13.97 24.97
N LEU A 442 -5.66 13.79 23.92
CA LEU A 442 -5.28 12.45 23.46
C LEU A 442 -4.57 11.60 24.54
N PRO A 443 -3.65 12.16 25.37
CA PRO A 443 -3.07 11.40 26.48
C PRO A 443 -4.08 10.96 27.54
N ALA A 444 -5.21 11.67 27.65
CA ALA A 444 -6.30 11.38 28.57
C ALA A 444 -7.28 10.33 28.04
N LEU A 445 -7.12 9.82 26.83
CA LEU A 445 -7.92 8.69 26.37
C LEU A 445 -7.65 7.43 27.23
N PRO A 446 -8.63 6.53 27.37
CA PRO A 446 -8.43 5.24 28.04
C PRO A 446 -7.67 4.27 27.12
N LEU A 447 -6.41 4.62 26.81
CA LEU A 447 -5.55 3.96 25.83
C LEU A 447 -5.29 2.51 26.21
N GLU A 448 -5.54 1.62 25.25
CA GLU A 448 -5.26 0.20 25.31
C GLU A 448 -5.02 -0.29 23.87
N GLN A 449 -4.05 -1.18 23.67
CA GLN A 449 -3.73 -1.69 22.35
C GLN A 449 -4.94 -2.36 21.70
N GLY A 450 -5.21 -2.04 20.43
CA GLY A 450 -6.34 -2.55 19.66
C GLY A 450 -7.63 -1.73 19.78
N LYS A 451 -7.71 -0.74 20.69
CA LYS A 451 -8.87 0.16 20.77
C LYS A 451 -8.85 1.22 19.68
N THR A 452 -10.04 1.59 19.22
CA THR A 452 -10.28 2.72 18.32
C THR A 452 -11.27 3.68 18.96
N PHE A 453 -10.98 4.98 18.91
CA PHE A 453 -11.86 6.05 19.39
C PHE A 453 -12.26 6.96 18.23
N ASN A 454 -13.55 7.21 18.04
CA ASN A 454 -14.06 8.10 17.01
C ASN A 454 -14.53 9.40 17.66
N LEU A 455 -13.67 10.42 17.60
CA LEU A 455 -13.89 11.72 18.24
C LEU A 455 -14.62 12.66 17.30
N ASN A 456 -15.64 13.36 17.81
CA ASN A 456 -16.15 14.55 17.13
C ASN A 456 -15.13 15.68 17.36
N VAL A 457 -14.47 16.13 16.29
CA VAL A 457 -13.47 17.19 16.34
C VAL A 457 -13.95 18.36 15.48
N PHE A 458 -14.16 19.52 16.10
CA PHE A 458 -14.38 20.76 15.39
C PHE A 458 -13.06 21.24 14.81
N SER A 459 -12.96 21.28 13.48
CA SER A 459 -11.79 21.81 12.80
C SER A 459 -11.90 23.33 12.76
N SER A 460 -11.12 23.98 13.59
CA SER A 460 -11.19 25.42 13.81
C SER A 460 -10.88 26.22 12.55
N GLY A 461 -9.99 25.71 11.71
CA GLY A 461 -9.65 26.34 10.42
C GLY A 461 -10.71 26.19 9.33
N GLU A 462 -11.58 25.20 9.44
CA GLU A 462 -12.61 24.93 8.43
C GLU A 462 -14.02 25.34 8.87
N GLY A 463 -14.22 25.55 10.17
CA GLY A 463 -15.53 25.88 10.74
C GLY A 463 -16.51 24.70 10.72
N ALA A 464 -16.02 23.46 10.70
CA ALA A 464 -16.83 22.26 10.55
C ALA A 464 -16.38 21.12 11.49
N THR A 465 -17.34 20.33 11.97
CA THR A 465 -17.05 19.11 12.74
C THR A 465 -16.71 17.95 11.81
N LYS A 466 -15.63 17.24 12.14
CA LYS A 466 -15.18 16.00 11.49
C LYS A 466 -15.10 14.88 12.51
N VAL A 467 -15.10 13.63 12.02
CA VAL A 467 -14.81 12.47 12.86
C VAL A 467 -13.32 12.16 12.73
N VAL A 468 -12.58 12.27 13.84
CA VAL A 468 -11.18 11.87 13.93
C VAL A 468 -11.12 10.50 14.59
N SER A 469 -10.66 9.50 13.85
CA SER A 469 -10.50 8.14 14.36
C SER A 469 -9.08 7.97 14.90
N VAL A 470 -8.96 7.59 16.18
CA VAL A 470 -7.70 7.36 16.90
C VAL A 470 -7.56 5.86 17.17
N LYS A 471 -6.68 5.18 16.43
CA LYS A 471 -6.44 3.74 16.57
C LYS A 471 -5.16 3.48 17.36
N VAL A 472 -5.24 2.71 18.44
CA VAL A 472 -4.08 2.31 19.24
C VAL A 472 -3.47 1.04 18.63
N THR A 473 -2.46 1.17 17.78
CA THR A 473 -1.98 0.07 16.94
C THR A 473 -0.93 -0.82 17.61
N ALA A 474 -0.04 -0.22 18.40
CA ALA A 474 1.06 -0.93 19.03
C ALA A 474 1.52 -0.26 20.33
N ILE A 475 2.35 -0.96 21.09
CA ILE A 475 3.19 -0.38 22.13
C ILE A 475 4.64 -0.53 21.67
N GLU A 476 5.36 0.58 21.61
CA GLU A 476 6.72 0.65 21.08
C GLU A 476 7.64 1.42 22.03
N ASN A 477 8.93 1.07 22.06
CA ASN A 477 9.93 1.87 22.76
C ASN A 477 10.37 3.02 21.86
N VAL A 478 10.02 4.23 22.26
CA VAL A 478 10.28 5.46 21.50
C VAL A 478 11.45 6.20 22.13
N VAL A 479 12.50 6.37 21.35
CA VAL A 479 13.70 7.13 21.72
C VAL A 479 13.55 8.57 21.24
N VAL A 480 13.62 9.53 22.16
CA VAL A 480 13.57 10.99 21.93
C VAL A 480 14.60 11.68 22.84
N PRO A 481 14.90 12.99 22.67
CA PRO A 481 15.88 13.66 23.52
C PRO A 481 15.58 13.58 25.03
N ALA A 482 14.29 13.58 25.43
CA ALA A 482 13.88 13.43 26.82
C ALA A 482 14.15 12.03 27.42
N GLY A 483 14.47 11.03 26.60
CA GLY A 483 14.73 9.65 27.04
C GLY A 483 14.10 8.59 26.15
N THR A 484 14.08 7.35 26.64
CA THR A 484 13.41 6.22 25.99
C THR A 484 12.19 5.83 26.78
N PHE A 485 11.02 5.80 26.13
CA PHE A 485 9.75 5.53 26.79
C PHE A 485 9.00 4.39 26.10
N PRO A 486 8.41 3.45 26.83
CA PRO A 486 7.35 2.64 26.27
C PRO A 486 6.13 3.54 26.01
N ALA A 487 5.63 3.55 24.78
CA ALA A 487 4.58 4.43 24.34
C ALA A 487 3.55 3.72 23.46
N TYR A 488 2.28 4.08 23.64
CA TYR A 488 1.19 3.73 22.73
C TYR A 488 1.40 4.46 21.40
N ARG A 489 1.43 3.70 20.31
CA ARG A 489 1.37 4.22 18.95
C ARG A 489 -0.09 4.46 18.58
N LEU A 490 -0.46 5.73 18.42
CA LEU A 490 -1.79 6.17 18.01
C LEU A 490 -1.74 6.61 16.55
N GLU A 491 -2.55 6.00 15.71
CA GLU A 491 -2.72 6.40 14.32
C GLU A 491 -4.03 7.16 14.17
N LEU A 492 -3.93 8.44 13.79
CA LEU A 492 -5.04 9.35 13.65
C LEU A 492 -5.40 9.52 12.17
N SER A 493 -6.68 9.37 11.88
CA SER A 493 -7.27 9.56 10.54
C SER A 493 -8.54 10.41 10.61
N GLY A 494 -9.02 10.90 9.47
CA GLY A 494 -10.15 11.84 9.40
C GLY A 494 -9.75 13.33 9.49
N MET A 495 -8.46 13.60 9.70
CA MET A 495 -7.85 14.92 9.58
C MET A 495 -7.38 15.19 8.13
N GLN A 496 -6.94 16.42 7.83
CA GLN A 496 -6.43 16.80 6.51
C GLN A 496 -5.23 15.93 6.08
N LEU A 497 -4.35 15.58 7.02
CA LEU A 497 -3.30 14.59 6.85
C LEU A 497 -3.37 13.59 8.03
N PRO A 498 -3.19 12.28 7.79
CA PRO A 498 -3.06 11.31 8.87
C PRO A 498 -1.86 11.63 9.74
N VAL A 499 -1.95 11.41 11.05
CA VAL A 499 -0.85 11.73 12.00
C VAL A 499 -0.61 10.55 12.92
N VAL A 500 0.66 10.25 13.19
CA VAL A 500 1.04 9.25 14.19
C VAL A 500 1.52 9.96 15.45
N TRP A 501 0.91 9.62 16.58
CA TRP A 501 1.31 10.08 17.90
C TRP A 501 1.87 8.91 18.70
N HIS A 502 2.91 9.17 19.48
CA HIS A 502 3.40 8.24 20.48
C HIS A 502 3.11 8.84 21.85
N VAL A 503 2.27 8.18 22.65
CA VAL A 503 1.88 8.64 23.98
C VAL A 503 2.46 7.70 25.04
N THR A 504 3.19 8.22 26.02
CA THR A 504 3.86 7.41 27.06
C THR A 504 2.86 6.54 27.82
N GLN A 505 3.29 5.35 28.26
CA GLN A 505 2.46 4.51 29.14
C GLN A 505 2.42 5.03 30.58
N GLN A 506 3.52 5.62 31.03
CA GLN A 506 3.63 6.18 32.38
C GLN A 506 2.67 7.36 32.55
N ALA A 507 1.82 7.29 33.58
CA ALA A 507 0.93 8.37 33.98
C ALA A 507 1.67 9.41 34.86
N PRO A 508 1.31 10.70 34.80
CA PRO A 508 0.43 11.32 33.81
C PRO A 508 1.03 11.25 32.40
N ARG A 509 0.25 10.75 31.42
CA ARG A 509 0.76 10.43 30.08
C ARG A 509 1.11 11.68 29.29
N ARG A 510 2.16 11.60 28.47
CA ARG A 510 2.68 12.69 27.63
C ARG A 510 2.78 12.24 26.18
N ALA A 511 2.66 13.18 25.24
CA ALA A 511 3.12 12.93 23.88
C ALA A 511 4.66 12.88 23.89
N ALA A 512 5.24 11.79 23.40
CA ALA A 512 6.68 11.62 23.24
C ALA A 512 7.13 12.03 21.84
N ARG A 513 6.36 11.65 20.81
CA ARG A 513 6.65 11.95 19.40
C ARG A 513 5.37 12.17 18.60
N ILE A 514 5.35 13.17 17.74
CA ILE A 514 4.23 13.45 16.81
C ILE A 514 4.79 13.53 15.39
N ALA A 515 4.20 12.78 14.46
CA ALA A 515 4.69 12.69 13.08
C ALA A 515 3.51 12.67 12.08
N PRO A 516 3.23 13.77 11.37
CA PRO A 516 2.30 13.77 10.25
C PRO A 516 2.78 12.84 9.13
N THR A 517 1.87 12.01 8.62
CA THR A 517 2.17 11.03 7.57
C THR A 517 2.35 11.73 6.23
N GLY A 518 3.43 11.39 5.51
CA GLY A 518 3.72 11.97 4.19
C GLY A 518 4.39 13.34 4.22
N MET A 519 4.62 13.92 5.39
CA MET A 519 5.41 15.15 5.54
C MET A 519 6.75 14.83 6.21
N PRO A 520 7.86 15.50 5.81
CA PRO A 520 9.14 15.30 6.45
C PRO A 520 9.23 16.11 7.76
N LEU A 521 8.22 16.06 8.63
CA LEU A 521 8.14 16.82 9.88
C LEU A 521 7.90 15.87 11.06
N VAL A 522 8.68 16.01 12.13
CA VAL A 522 8.53 15.24 13.38
C VAL A 522 8.73 16.17 14.57
N PHE A 523 7.87 16.07 15.58
CA PHE A 523 8.08 16.69 16.89
C PHE A 523 8.52 15.62 17.88
N GLU A 524 9.56 15.91 18.67
CA GLU A 524 10.10 14.99 19.68
C GLU A 524 10.26 15.69 21.02
N LEU A 525 9.79 15.05 22.09
CA LEU A 525 9.84 15.57 23.45
C LEU A 525 11.30 15.75 23.91
N VAL A 526 11.59 16.92 24.45
CA VAL A 526 12.89 17.35 24.96
C VAL A 526 12.91 17.43 26.48
N LYS A 527 11.89 18.06 27.08
CA LYS A 527 11.80 18.23 28.53
C LYS A 527 10.37 18.11 29.01
#